data_AF-A0A1G3NZS5-F1
#
_entry.id   AF-A0A1G3NZS5-F1
#
_cell.length_a   1.000
_cell.length_b   1.000
_cell.length_c   1.000
_cell.angle_alpha   90.00
_cell.angle_beta   90.00
_cell.angle_gamma   90.00
#
_symmetry.space_group_name_H-M   'P 1'
#
loop_
_entity.id
_entity.type
_entity.pdbx_description
1 polymer ?
#
loop_
_entity_poly.entity_id
_entity_poly.type
_entity_poly.pdbx_seq_one_letter_code
_entity_poly.pdbx_strand_id
1 'polypeptide(L)'
;MKKKYTIIDLLNKQPMIIKKSIDYINLFETIKNEKIIHKNISYRIYQNLNKCHIDSDSLSFYLKTNNLPLHPFFPRFLLLKKKYIDLQNKRKNEKKEKIDVQMKMINPLVKKYLKHYLEYEKKISSNQPALFFKIIIPKNMKKARIVSNFSLTQWYFLIDSYLIQLNETYKRTDLNSLILLNYKMVLHFNPNETLTNEIISSAYRKLSLIYHPDKGGSQESFVLISEARKKLIT
;
A
#
# COMPACT_ATOMS: atom_id res chain seq x y z
N MET A 1 24.85 -9.05 -27.46
CA MET A 1 23.85 -8.64 -28.48
C MET A 1 22.66 -7.94 -27.82
N LYS A 2 22.23 -6.76 -28.28
CA LYS A 2 20.99 -6.12 -27.80
C LYS A 2 19.78 -6.92 -28.32
N LYS A 3 18.88 -7.34 -27.43
CA LYS A 3 17.65 -8.07 -27.81
C LYS A 3 16.80 -7.21 -28.75
N LYS A 4 16.53 -7.72 -29.95
CA LYS A 4 15.62 -7.09 -30.91
C LYS A 4 14.18 -7.45 -30.54
N TYR A 5 13.28 -6.47 -30.60
CA TYR A 5 11.85 -6.64 -30.36
C TYR A 5 11.12 -6.36 -31.67
N THR A 6 9.94 -6.94 -31.84
CA THR A 6 9.09 -6.75 -33.02
C THR A 6 7.70 -6.25 -32.62
N ILE A 7 6.90 -5.84 -33.61
CA ILE A 7 5.49 -5.53 -33.38
C ILE A 7 4.71 -6.78 -32.96
N ILE A 8 5.05 -7.96 -33.49
CA ILE A 8 4.47 -9.22 -33.00
C ILE A 8 4.83 -9.50 -31.53
N ASP A 9 6.05 -9.19 -31.09
CA ASP A 9 6.42 -9.28 -29.66
C ASP A 9 5.58 -8.34 -28.80
N LEU A 10 5.29 -7.13 -29.31
CA LEU A 10 4.46 -6.15 -28.62
C LEU A 10 3.05 -6.69 -28.42
N LEU A 11 2.44 -7.28 -29.45
CA LEU A 11 1.12 -7.90 -29.39
C LEU A 11 1.12 -9.14 -28.47
N ASN A 12 2.06 -10.06 -28.67
CA ASN A 12 2.13 -11.31 -27.93
C ASN A 12 2.42 -11.13 -26.44
N LYS A 13 3.02 -10.02 -26.02
CA LYS A 13 3.27 -9.74 -24.59
C LYS A 13 2.13 -8.97 -23.90
N GLN A 14 1.02 -8.72 -24.59
CA GLN A 14 -0.13 -8.08 -23.97
C GLN A 14 -0.82 -8.99 -22.93
N PRO A 15 -1.39 -8.42 -21.85
CA PRO A 15 -2.19 -9.16 -20.88
C PRO A 15 -3.35 -9.91 -21.54
N MET A 16 -3.72 -11.08 -20.98
CA MET A 16 -4.82 -11.91 -21.52
C MET A 16 -6.16 -11.15 -21.63
N ILE A 17 -6.44 -10.23 -20.70
CA ILE A 17 -7.64 -9.40 -20.73
C ILE A 17 -7.70 -8.55 -22.02
N ILE A 18 -6.55 -7.99 -22.43
CA ILE A 18 -6.46 -7.24 -23.69
C ILE A 18 -6.61 -8.21 -24.86
N LYS A 19 -5.89 -9.33 -24.86
CA LYS A 19 -5.89 -10.30 -25.96
C LYS A 19 -7.27 -10.87 -26.27
N LYS A 20 -8.12 -11.03 -25.25
CA LYS A 20 -9.51 -11.51 -25.39
C LYS A 20 -10.50 -10.42 -25.83
N SER A 21 -10.09 -9.15 -25.88
CA SER A 21 -10.98 -8.06 -26.30
C SER A 21 -11.19 -8.09 -27.81
N ILE A 22 -12.41 -7.75 -28.24
CA ILE A 22 -12.76 -7.66 -29.67
C ILE A 22 -11.88 -6.65 -30.41
N ASP A 23 -11.58 -5.51 -29.78
CA ASP A 23 -10.68 -4.48 -30.33
C ASP A 23 -9.28 -5.04 -30.63
N TYR A 24 -8.75 -5.91 -29.75
CA TYR A 24 -7.44 -6.54 -29.98
C TYR A 24 -7.50 -7.58 -31.10
N ILE A 25 -8.52 -8.43 -31.14
CA ILE A 25 -8.69 -9.45 -32.17
C ILE A 25 -8.77 -8.77 -33.53
N ASN A 26 -9.61 -7.75 -33.67
CA ASN A 26 -9.74 -6.98 -34.91
C ASN A 26 -8.43 -6.29 -35.29
N LEU A 27 -7.73 -5.67 -34.33
CA LEU A 27 -6.42 -5.06 -34.57
C LEU A 27 -5.41 -6.08 -35.11
N PHE A 28 -5.30 -7.24 -34.46
CA PHE A 28 -4.38 -8.31 -34.84
C PHE A 28 -4.70 -8.85 -36.23
N GLU A 29 -5.97 -9.16 -36.49
CA GLU A 29 -6.44 -9.66 -37.79
C GLU A 29 -6.18 -8.69 -38.93
N THR A 30 -6.28 -7.38 -38.69
CA THR A 30 -5.98 -6.35 -39.70
C THR A 30 -4.51 -6.40 -40.13
N ILE A 31 -3.59 -6.65 -39.19
CA ILE A 31 -2.14 -6.49 -39.44
C ILE A 31 -1.37 -7.80 -39.57
N LYS A 32 -2.01 -8.96 -39.36
CA LYS A 32 -1.32 -10.26 -39.28
C LYS A 32 -0.55 -10.63 -40.55
N ASN A 33 -1.03 -10.17 -41.71
CA ASN A 33 -0.43 -10.43 -43.02
C ASN A 33 0.44 -9.27 -43.52
N GLU A 34 0.56 -8.19 -42.74
CA GLU A 34 1.28 -6.99 -43.15
C GLU A 34 2.76 -7.06 -42.74
N LYS A 35 3.66 -6.52 -43.58
CA LYS A 35 5.11 -6.48 -43.30
C LYS A 35 5.47 -5.77 -41.99
N ILE A 36 4.61 -4.85 -41.52
CA ILE A 36 4.82 -4.11 -40.29
C ILE A 36 4.91 -5.01 -39.05
N ILE A 37 4.25 -6.17 -39.05
CA ILE A 37 4.20 -7.07 -37.89
C ILE A 37 5.59 -7.60 -37.50
N HIS A 38 6.48 -7.75 -38.48
CA HIS A 38 7.86 -8.20 -38.31
C HIS A 38 8.88 -7.05 -38.22
N LYS A 39 8.42 -5.79 -38.20
CA LYS A 39 9.32 -4.63 -38.08
C LYS A 39 10.05 -4.68 -36.75
N ASN A 40 11.38 -4.69 -36.82
CA ASN A 40 12.23 -4.59 -35.65
C ASN A 40 12.14 -3.20 -35.03
N ILE A 41 12.01 -3.16 -33.71
CA ILE A 41 11.99 -1.96 -32.90
C ILE A 41 13.00 -2.08 -31.74
N SER A 42 13.55 -0.95 -31.32
CA SER A 42 14.43 -0.90 -30.15
C SER A 42 13.65 -1.18 -28.87
N TYR A 43 14.33 -1.62 -27.82
CA TYR A 43 13.71 -1.82 -26.50
C TYR A 43 13.06 -0.54 -25.96
N ARG A 44 13.67 0.63 -26.20
CA ARG A 44 13.11 1.93 -25.80
C ARG A 44 11.77 2.20 -26.49
N ILE A 45 11.71 1.98 -27.81
CA ILE A 45 10.47 2.14 -28.59
C ILE A 45 9.41 1.16 -28.09
N TYR A 46 9.78 -0.11 -27.91
CA TYR A 46 8.91 -1.13 -27.35
C TYR A 46 8.33 -0.70 -25.99
N GLN A 47 9.17 -0.21 -25.08
CA GLN A 47 8.74 0.23 -23.75
C GLN A 47 7.78 1.42 -23.82
N ASN A 48 8.06 2.42 -24.66
CA ASN A 48 7.21 3.58 -24.81
C ASN A 48 5.83 3.22 -25.36
N LEU A 49 5.77 2.37 -26.40
CA LEU A 49 4.51 1.86 -26.95
C LEU A 49 3.77 1.03 -25.90
N ASN A 50 4.45 0.08 -25.25
CA ASN A 50 3.82 -0.82 -24.29
C ASN A 50 3.34 -0.11 -23.01
N LYS A 51 4.01 0.96 -22.58
CA LYS A 51 3.58 1.77 -21.43
C LYS A 51 2.63 2.90 -21.83
N CYS A 52 2.37 3.09 -23.12
CA CYS A 52 1.55 4.18 -23.65
C CYS A 52 2.07 5.57 -23.23
N HIS A 53 3.40 5.77 -23.22
CA HIS A 53 4.05 7.04 -22.89
C HIS A 53 4.11 8.03 -24.08
N ILE A 54 3.18 7.92 -25.03
CA ILE A 54 3.18 8.71 -26.26
C ILE A 54 1.81 9.38 -26.36
N ASP A 55 1.79 10.71 -26.39
CA ASP A 55 0.56 11.48 -26.55
C ASP A 55 0.04 11.37 -27.99
N SER A 56 -1.27 11.49 -28.16
CA SER A 56 -1.91 11.44 -29.50
C SER A 56 -1.29 12.44 -30.46
N ASP A 57 -1.02 13.64 -29.97
CA ASP A 57 -0.64 14.79 -30.79
C ASP A 57 0.83 14.70 -31.22
N SER A 58 1.64 13.98 -30.44
CA SER A 58 3.05 13.74 -30.73
C SER A 58 3.32 12.44 -31.48
N LEU A 59 2.28 11.62 -31.75
CA LEU A 59 2.46 10.29 -32.32
C LEU A 59 3.14 10.31 -33.70
N SER A 60 2.69 11.17 -34.60
CA SER A 60 3.24 11.26 -35.96
C SER A 60 4.73 11.62 -35.93
N PHE A 61 5.10 12.61 -35.12
CA PHE A 61 6.49 13.01 -34.89
C PHE A 61 7.29 11.87 -34.27
N TYR A 62 6.74 11.22 -33.24
CA TYR A 62 7.37 10.08 -32.57
C TYR A 62 7.69 8.94 -33.55
N LEU A 63 6.74 8.58 -34.42
CA LEU A 63 6.95 7.53 -35.42
C LEU A 63 8.05 7.93 -36.41
N LYS A 64 8.04 9.18 -36.89
CA LYS A 64 9.05 9.72 -37.83
C LYS A 64 10.45 9.71 -37.20
N THR A 65 10.61 10.24 -36.00
CA THR A 65 11.90 10.28 -35.28
C THR A 65 12.48 8.89 -35.04
N ASN A 66 11.61 7.88 -34.88
CA ASN A 66 12.02 6.50 -34.61
C ASN A 66 12.03 5.60 -35.86
N ASN A 67 11.94 6.17 -37.07
CA ASN A 67 11.92 5.42 -38.34
C ASN A 67 10.84 4.31 -38.39
N LEU A 68 9.69 4.58 -37.81
CA LEU A 68 8.50 3.73 -37.86
C LEU A 68 7.56 4.21 -38.97
N PRO A 69 6.86 3.28 -39.66
CA PRO A 69 5.90 3.68 -40.68
C PRO A 69 4.71 4.41 -40.05
N LEU A 70 4.17 5.41 -40.76
CA LEU A 70 2.89 6.01 -40.43
C LEU A 70 1.78 5.00 -40.75
N HIS A 71 1.44 4.19 -39.76
CA HIS A 71 0.52 3.06 -39.92
C HIS A 71 -0.67 3.17 -38.96
N PRO A 72 -1.92 2.87 -39.39
CA PRO A 72 -3.10 2.87 -38.53
C PRO A 72 -3.01 1.95 -37.30
N PHE A 73 -2.09 0.98 -37.33
CA PHE A 73 -1.76 0.13 -36.18
C PHE A 73 -1.44 0.93 -34.92
N PHE A 74 -0.53 1.91 -35.00
CA PHE A 74 -0.01 2.60 -33.82
C PHE A 74 -1.08 3.39 -33.04
N PRO A 75 -1.91 4.25 -33.67
CA PRO A 75 -2.96 4.95 -32.94
C PRO A 75 -4.00 3.98 -32.36
N ARG A 76 -4.38 2.93 -33.09
CA ARG A 76 -5.32 1.90 -32.60
C ARG A 76 -4.76 1.13 -31.41
N PHE A 77 -3.50 0.71 -31.48
CA PHE A 77 -2.81 0.00 -30.40
C PHE A 77 -2.69 0.86 -29.14
N LEU A 78 -2.28 2.13 -29.29
CA LEU A 78 -2.15 3.06 -28.17
C LEU A 78 -3.49 3.35 -27.51
N LEU A 79 -4.55 3.56 -28.30
CA LEU A 79 -5.91 3.74 -27.76
C LEU A 79 -6.36 2.53 -26.94
N LEU A 80 -6.18 1.32 -27.48
CA LEU A 80 -6.50 0.08 -26.79
C LEU A 80 -5.68 -0.07 -25.49
N LYS A 81 -4.39 0.29 -25.52
CA LYS A 81 -3.51 0.20 -24.36
C LYS A 81 -3.87 1.22 -23.29
N LYS A 82 -4.22 2.44 -23.70
CA LYS A 82 -4.68 3.51 -22.81
C LYS A 82 -5.94 3.10 -22.06
N LYS A 83 -6.98 2.62 -22.77
CA LYS A 83 -8.21 2.06 -22.15
C LYS A 83 -7.89 1.01 -21.07
N TYR A 84 -6.95 0.11 -21.36
CA TYR A 84 -6.54 -0.90 -20.37
C TYR A 84 -5.83 -0.30 -19.15
N ILE A 85 -4.89 0.62 -19.36
CA ILE A 85 -4.16 1.30 -18.26
C ILE A 85 -5.15 2.09 -17.38
N ASP A 86 -6.08 2.81 -17.99
CA ASP A 86 -7.12 3.57 -17.29
C ASP A 86 -8.01 2.65 -16.45
N LEU A 87 -8.41 1.49 -16.99
CA LEU A 87 -9.15 0.49 -16.24
C LEU A 87 -8.36 -0.07 -15.05
N GLN A 88 -7.06 -0.33 -15.22
CA GLN A 88 -6.19 -0.77 -14.11
C GLN A 88 -6.06 0.30 -13.03
N ASN A 89 -5.87 1.56 -13.43
CA ASN A 89 -5.80 2.70 -12.52
C ASN A 89 -7.11 2.89 -11.76
N LYS A 90 -8.25 2.81 -12.46
CA LYS A 90 -9.59 2.86 -11.86
C LYS A 90 -9.76 1.76 -10.81
N ARG A 91 -9.46 0.50 -11.16
CA ARG A 91 -9.53 -0.63 -10.20
C ARG A 91 -8.60 -0.46 -9.00
N LYS A 92 -7.40 0.08 -9.22
CA LYS A 92 -6.45 0.38 -8.15
C LYS A 92 -7.00 1.46 -7.22
N ASN A 93 -7.61 2.50 -7.75
CA ASN A 93 -8.23 3.59 -6.98
C ASN A 93 -9.45 3.09 -6.22
N GLU A 94 -10.37 2.36 -6.85
CA GLU A 94 -11.53 1.74 -6.19
C GLU A 94 -11.10 0.80 -5.06
N LYS A 95 -10.03 0.02 -5.27
CA LYS A 95 -9.46 -0.83 -4.22
C LYS A 95 -8.91 0.00 -3.07
N LYS A 96 -8.20 1.09 -3.35
CA LYS A 96 -7.68 2.00 -2.32
C LYS A 96 -8.80 2.64 -1.52
N GLU A 97 -9.83 3.15 -2.19
CA GLU A 97 -11.01 3.74 -1.55
C GLU A 97 -11.72 2.74 -0.63
N LYS A 98 -11.93 1.50 -1.10
CA LYS A 98 -12.53 0.44 -0.26
C LYS A 98 -11.68 0.13 0.97
N ILE A 99 -10.35 0.12 0.83
CA ILE A 99 -9.44 -0.05 1.96
C ILE A 99 -9.57 1.14 2.91
N ASP A 100 -9.58 2.37 2.40
CA ASP A 100 -9.68 3.58 3.21
C ASP A 100 -10.99 3.63 4.00
N VAL A 101 -12.12 3.23 3.38
CA VAL A 101 -13.42 3.07 4.05
C VAL A 101 -13.33 2.05 5.19
N GLN A 102 -12.67 0.92 4.96
CA GLN A 102 -12.49 -0.09 6.01
C GLN A 102 -11.61 0.43 7.16
N MET A 103 -10.53 1.14 6.84
CA MET A 103 -9.62 1.72 7.84
C MET A 103 -10.30 2.84 8.66
N LYS A 104 -11.34 3.50 8.12
CA LYS A 104 -12.19 4.42 8.89
C LYS A 104 -13.01 3.72 9.98
N MET A 105 -13.13 2.40 10.00
CA MET A 105 -13.83 1.67 11.07
C MET A 105 -12.94 1.35 12.28
N ILE A 106 -11.63 1.59 12.19
CA ILE A 106 -10.70 1.34 13.30
C ILE A 106 -11.10 2.15 14.55
N ASN A 107 -10.85 1.55 15.72
CA ASN A 107 -11.05 2.16 17.02
C ASN A 107 -10.51 3.62 17.05
N PRO A 108 -11.31 4.62 17.44
CA PRO A 108 -10.89 6.02 17.47
C PRO A 108 -9.63 6.27 18.30
N LEU A 109 -9.42 5.53 19.38
CA LEU A 109 -8.22 5.61 20.20
C LEU A 109 -6.99 5.22 19.38
N VAL A 110 -7.03 4.06 18.73
CA VAL A 110 -5.94 3.56 17.88
C VAL A 110 -5.62 4.55 16.77
N LYS A 111 -6.62 5.18 16.14
CA LYS A 111 -6.37 6.21 15.12
C LYS A 111 -5.54 7.38 15.64
N LYS A 112 -5.74 7.81 16.89
CA LYS A 112 -4.93 8.86 17.51
C LYS A 112 -3.47 8.41 17.61
N TYR A 113 -3.22 7.18 18.06
CA TYR A 113 -1.87 6.60 18.13
C TYR A 113 -1.23 6.46 16.75
N LEU A 114 -1.96 5.93 15.77
CA LEU A 114 -1.46 5.80 14.39
C LEU A 114 -1.07 7.16 13.78
N LYS A 115 -1.82 8.22 14.07
CA LYS A 115 -1.47 9.59 13.66
C LYS A 115 -0.14 10.04 14.30
N HIS A 116 0.03 9.81 15.60
CA HIS A 116 1.28 10.11 16.31
C HIS A 116 2.48 9.38 15.71
N TYR A 117 2.37 8.07 15.47
CA TYR A 117 3.46 7.28 14.89
C TYR A 117 3.79 7.69 13.45
N LEU A 118 2.79 8.05 12.66
CA LEU A 118 2.99 8.57 11.30
C LEU A 118 3.73 9.92 11.32
N GLU A 119 3.33 10.84 12.20
CA GLU A 119 3.98 12.14 12.36
C GLU A 119 5.41 11.98 12.89
N TYR A 120 5.64 11.03 13.79
CA TYR A 120 6.96 10.69 14.29
C TYR A 120 7.89 10.20 13.16
N GLU A 121 7.47 9.21 12.35
CA GLU A 121 8.29 8.73 11.24
C GLU A 121 8.56 9.84 10.20
N LYS A 122 7.58 10.72 9.95
CA LYS A 122 7.80 11.88 9.07
C LYS A 122 8.91 12.82 9.56
N LYS A 123 9.06 12.98 10.88
CA LYS A 123 10.11 13.85 11.45
C LYS A 123 11.51 13.26 11.27
N ILE A 124 11.64 11.94 11.27
CA ILE A 124 12.94 11.26 11.20
C ILE A 124 13.28 10.75 9.78
N SER A 125 12.30 10.61 8.88
CA SER A 125 12.49 10.13 7.52
C SER A 125 12.71 11.28 6.53
N SER A 126 13.69 11.14 5.64
CA SER A 126 13.97 12.12 4.58
C SER A 126 13.04 12.00 3.36
N ASN A 127 12.53 10.78 3.08
CA ASN A 127 11.89 10.43 1.81
C ASN A 127 10.47 9.85 1.96
N GLN A 128 9.69 10.36 2.93
CA GLN A 128 8.33 9.91 3.31
C GLN A 128 8.32 8.70 4.27
N PRO A 129 7.24 8.52 5.08
CA PRO A 129 7.14 7.45 6.09
C PRO A 129 6.82 6.10 5.44
N ALA A 130 7.82 5.55 4.75
CA ALA A 130 7.69 4.32 3.96
C ALA A 130 7.39 3.10 4.83
N LEU A 131 7.91 3.05 6.06
CA LEU A 131 7.75 1.89 6.94
C LEU A 131 6.31 1.82 7.46
N PHE A 132 5.74 2.94 7.89
CA PHE A 132 4.34 3.03 8.32
C PHE A 132 3.39 2.50 7.25
N PHE A 133 3.52 2.98 6.01
CA PHE A 133 2.68 2.52 4.90
C PHE A 133 2.93 1.05 4.54
N LYS A 134 4.13 0.53 4.79
CA LYS A 134 4.49 -0.88 4.51
C LYS A 134 3.87 -1.84 5.53
N ILE A 135 3.90 -1.49 6.82
CA ILE A 135 3.51 -2.39 7.92
C ILE A 135 2.05 -2.18 8.31
N ILE A 136 1.68 -0.94 8.63
CA ILE A 136 0.39 -0.56 9.21
C ILE A 136 -0.71 -0.57 8.15
N ILE A 137 -0.45 0.04 6.99
CA ILE A 137 -1.48 0.19 5.96
C ILE A 137 -1.64 -1.10 5.13
N PRO A 138 -2.85 -1.69 5.09
CA PRO A 138 -3.07 -2.93 4.37
C PRO A 138 -3.02 -2.72 2.85
N LYS A 139 -2.39 -3.67 2.13
CA LYS A 139 -2.27 -3.64 0.65
C LYS A 139 -3.44 -4.30 -0.09
N ASN A 140 -4.36 -4.94 0.65
CA ASN A 140 -5.52 -5.64 0.08
C ASN A 140 -6.71 -5.63 1.04
N MET A 141 -7.91 -5.89 0.50
CA MET A 141 -9.16 -5.85 1.25
C MET A 141 -9.25 -6.90 2.35
N LYS A 142 -8.68 -8.10 2.15
CA LYS A 142 -8.69 -9.16 3.17
C LYS A 142 -7.94 -8.69 4.42
N LYS A 143 -6.71 -8.19 4.25
CA LYS A 143 -5.92 -7.63 5.35
C LYS A 143 -6.59 -6.41 5.97
N ALA A 144 -7.22 -5.54 5.17
CA ALA A 144 -7.94 -4.37 5.69
C ALA A 144 -9.10 -4.76 6.63
N ARG A 145 -9.89 -5.77 6.26
CA ARG A 145 -10.98 -6.30 7.11
C ARG A 145 -10.46 -6.92 8.40
N ILE A 146 -9.35 -7.64 8.33
CA ILE A 146 -8.70 -8.24 9.50
C ILE A 146 -8.24 -7.13 10.45
N VAL A 147 -7.46 -6.17 9.93
CA VAL A 147 -6.85 -5.08 10.71
C VAL A 147 -7.92 -4.14 11.29
N SER A 148 -9.02 -3.87 10.58
CA SER A 148 -10.09 -3.03 11.12
C SER A 148 -10.76 -3.62 12.36
N ASN A 149 -10.72 -4.95 12.50
CA ASN A 149 -11.35 -5.69 13.59
C ASN A 149 -10.35 -6.10 14.68
N PHE A 150 -9.12 -5.61 14.62
CA PHE A 150 -8.12 -5.89 15.64
C PHE A 150 -8.55 -5.40 17.02
N SER A 151 -8.32 -6.24 18.03
CA SER A 151 -8.35 -5.82 19.43
C SER A 151 -7.20 -4.85 19.73
N LEU A 152 -7.27 -4.15 20.87
CA LEU A 152 -6.17 -3.27 21.29
C LEU A 152 -4.86 -4.03 21.50
N THR A 153 -4.94 -5.26 22.02
CA THR A 153 -3.82 -6.19 22.17
C THR A 153 -3.17 -6.53 20.82
N GLN A 154 -3.98 -6.83 19.80
CA GLN A 154 -3.47 -7.08 18.44
C GLN A 154 -2.85 -5.82 17.80
N TRP A 155 -3.45 -4.65 18.03
CA TRP A 155 -2.86 -3.38 17.62
C TRP A 155 -1.54 -3.09 18.31
N TYR A 156 -1.43 -3.38 19.61
CA TYR A 156 -0.20 -3.23 20.39
C TYR A 156 0.94 -4.01 19.73
N PHE A 157 0.75 -5.30 19.44
CA PHE A 157 1.80 -6.13 18.82
C PHE A 157 2.16 -5.70 17.40
N LEU A 158 1.18 -5.26 16.60
CA LEU A 158 1.45 -4.73 15.26
C LEU A 158 2.31 -3.45 15.35
N ILE A 159 1.97 -2.55 16.28
CA ILE A 159 2.71 -1.31 16.51
C ILE A 159 4.10 -1.61 17.07
N ASP A 160 4.22 -2.54 18.01
CA ASP A 160 5.50 -2.95 18.60
C ASP A 160 6.48 -3.46 17.53
N SER A 161 6.00 -4.36 16.64
CA SER A 161 6.78 -4.82 15.48
C SER A 161 7.17 -3.68 14.53
N TYR A 162 6.31 -2.68 14.36
CA TYR A 162 6.63 -1.47 13.60
C TYR A 162 7.72 -0.64 14.29
N LEU A 163 7.66 -0.45 15.61
CA LEU A 163 8.64 0.32 16.37
C LEU A 163 10.03 -0.31 16.34
N ILE A 164 10.12 -1.64 16.44
CA ILE A 164 11.37 -2.39 16.30
C ILE A 164 12.00 -2.10 14.92
N GLN A 165 11.24 -2.27 13.85
CA GLN A 165 11.73 -2.00 12.48
C GLN A 165 12.06 -0.52 12.26
N LEU A 166 11.33 0.38 12.91
CA LEU A 166 11.57 1.82 12.83
C LEU A 166 12.95 2.17 13.42
N ASN A 167 13.26 1.60 14.59
CA ASN A 167 14.55 1.77 15.24
C ASN A 167 15.70 1.18 14.42
N GLU A 168 15.53 -0.02 13.87
CA GLU A 168 16.52 -0.65 12.99
C GLU A 168 16.80 0.18 11.73
N THR A 169 15.75 0.76 11.13
CA THR A 169 15.84 1.49 9.87
C THR A 169 16.49 2.87 10.04
N TYR A 170 16.06 3.64 11.05
CA TYR A 170 16.44 5.05 11.17
C TYR A 170 17.51 5.33 12.22
N LYS A 171 17.74 4.40 13.18
CA LYS A 171 18.77 4.49 14.26
C LYS A 171 18.79 5.80 15.06
N ARG A 172 17.72 6.60 14.96
CA ARG A 172 17.55 7.93 15.58
C ARG A 172 16.25 8.00 16.37
N THR A 173 15.75 6.85 16.80
CA THR A 173 14.45 6.76 17.47
C THR A 173 14.63 6.66 18.97
N ASP A 174 13.88 7.47 19.70
CA ASP A 174 13.68 7.27 21.14
C ASP A 174 12.68 6.13 21.34
N LEU A 175 13.18 4.91 21.17
CA LEU A 175 12.37 3.70 21.19
C LEU A 175 11.67 3.53 22.54
N ASN A 176 12.33 3.87 23.65
CA ASN A 176 11.76 3.75 24.98
C ASN A 176 10.51 4.63 25.14
N SER A 177 10.57 5.90 24.74
CA SER A 177 9.40 6.78 24.79
C SER A 177 8.26 6.30 23.90
N LEU A 178 8.56 5.72 22.73
CA LEU A 178 7.53 5.17 21.82
C LEU A 178 6.90 3.88 22.35
N ILE A 179 7.68 3.04 23.04
CA ILE A 179 7.18 1.85 23.74
C ILE A 179 6.27 2.25 24.90
N LEU A 180 6.68 3.23 25.72
CA LEU A 180 5.84 3.79 26.78
C LEU A 180 4.54 4.37 26.22
N LEU A 181 4.60 5.05 25.09
CA LEU A 181 3.42 5.52 24.37
C LEU A 181 2.51 4.34 23.97
N ASN A 182 3.06 3.23 23.49
CA ASN A 182 2.26 2.05 23.12
C ASN A 182 1.57 1.42 24.37
N TYR A 183 2.23 1.42 25.53
CA TYR A 183 1.61 0.98 26.80
C TYR A 183 0.45 1.88 27.25
N LYS A 184 0.50 3.19 26.98
CA LYS A 184 -0.64 4.08 27.25
C LYS A 184 -1.90 3.63 26.48
N MET A 185 -1.74 3.12 25.25
CA MET A 185 -2.85 2.63 24.43
C MET A 185 -3.53 1.41 25.07
N VAL A 186 -2.73 0.48 25.61
CA VAL A 186 -3.22 -0.73 26.30
C VAL A 186 -4.09 -0.38 27.50
N LEU A 187 -3.75 0.69 28.22
CA LEU A 187 -4.55 1.20 29.34
C LEU A 187 -5.66 2.18 28.92
N HIS A 188 -5.94 2.26 27.62
CA HIS A 188 -7.00 3.07 27.01
C HIS A 188 -6.82 4.59 27.17
N PHE A 189 -5.60 5.07 27.45
CA PHE A 189 -5.32 6.50 27.57
C PHE A 189 -5.09 7.16 26.21
N ASN A 190 -5.37 8.45 26.10
CA ASN A 190 -4.97 9.22 24.94
C ASN A 190 -3.45 9.40 24.88
N PRO A 191 -2.85 9.51 23.68
CA PRO A 191 -1.39 9.64 23.54
C PRO A 191 -0.82 10.88 24.26
N ASN A 192 -1.59 11.97 24.31
CA ASN A 192 -1.22 13.24 24.93
C ASN A 192 -1.70 13.37 26.38
N GLU A 193 -2.25 12.32 26.96
CA GLU A 193 -2.79 12.36 28.32
C GLU A 193 -1.65 12.41 29.34
N THR A 194 -1.78 13.36 30.28
CA THR A 194 -0.93 13.45 31.47
C THR A 194 -1.37 12.39 32.47
N LEU A 195 -0.46 11.52 32.88
CA LEU A 195 -0.77 10.38 33.73
C LEU A 195 -0.17 10.57 35.12
N THR A 196 -0.97 10.31 36.15
CA THR A 196 -0.51 10.14 37.53
C THR A 196 -0.59 8.66 37.91
N ASN A 197 0.16 8.25 38.95
CA ASN A 197 0.15 6.87 39.44
C ASN A 197 -1.26 6.39 39.84
N GLU A 198 -2.09 7.31 40.36
CA GLU A 198 -3.48 7.07 40.73
C GLU A 198 -4.35 6.80 39.51
N ILE A 199 -4.22 7.62 38.44
CA ILE A 199 -4.95 7.44 37.18
C ILE A 199 -4.58 6.09 36.55
N ILE A 200 -3.28 5.77 36.48
CA ILE A 200 -2.79 4.51 35.94
C ILE A 200 -3.33 3.32 36.73
N SER A 201 -3.25 3.38 38.07
CA SER A 201 -3.73 2.30 38.94
C SER A 201 -5.25 2.13 38.90
N SER A 202 -5.99 3.23 38.72
CA SER A 202 -7.44 3.19 38.52
C SER A 202 -7.82 2.50 37.20
N ALA A 203 -7.19 2.90 36.09
CA ALA A 203 -7.43 2.29 34.78
C ALA A 203 -7.06 0.80 34.78
N TYR A 204 -5.91 0.45 35.35
CA TYR A 204 -5.50 -0.95 35.53
C TYR A 204 -6.57 -1.76 36.27
N ARG A 205 -7.02 -1.32 37.46
CA ARG A 205 -8.05 -2.06 38.23
C ARG A 205 -9.32 -2.30 37.40
N LYS A 206 -9.78 -1.27 36.69
CA LYS A 206 -10.96 -1.37 35.82
C LYS A 206 -10.76 -2.40 34.71
N LEU A 207 -9.64 -2.32 33.98
CA LEU A 207 -9.37 -3.21 32.85
C LEU A 207 -9.05 -4.64 33.31
N SER A 208 -8.31 -4.81 34.40
CA SER A 208 -8.05 -6.12 35.00
C SER A 208 -9.33 -6.87 35.35
N LEU A 209 -10.36 -6.19 35.85
CA LEU A 209 -11.66 -6.83 36.12
C LEU A 209 -12.37 -7.29 34.85
N ILE A 210 -12.18 -6.60 33.73
CA ILE A 210 -12.80 -6.92 32.43
C ILE A 210 -12.04 -8.08 31.75
N TYR A 211 -10.70 -8.04 31.79
CA TYR A 211 -9.85 -8.99 31.08
C TYR A 211 -9.37 -10.16 31.94
N HIS A 212 -9.81 -10.27 33.19
CA HIS A 212 -9.40 -11.37 34.08
C HIS A 212 -9.78 -12.74 33.49
N PRO A 213 -8.86 -13.72 33.43
CA PRO A 213 -9.13 -15.07 32.90
C PRO A 213 -10.30 -15.76 33.61
N ASP A 214 -10.35 -15.68 34.94
CA ASP A 214 -11.44 -16.28 35.75
C ASP A 214 -12.83 -15.71 35.43
N LYS A 215 -12.89 -14.55 34.77
CA LYS A 215 -14.14 -13.91 34.31
C LYS A 215 -14.39 -14.12 32.82
N GLY A 216 -13.68 -15.05 32.19
CA GLY A 216 -13.74 -15.31 30.75
C GLY A 216 -12.94 -14.31 29.90
N GLY A 217 -12.08 -13.50 30.51
CA GLY A 217 -11.21 -12.54 29.83
C GLY A 217 -10.00 -13.19 29.16
N SER A 218 -9.33 -12.42 28.30
CA SER A 218 -8.12 -12.86 27.60
C SER A 218 -6.88 -12.78 28.51
N GLN A 219 -6.26 -13.92 28.79
CA GLN A 219 -4.99 -14.02 29.52
C GLN A 219 -3.91 -13.10 28.92
N GLU A 220 -3.77 -13.10 27.60
CA GLU A 220 -2.81 -12.26 26.88
C GLU A 220 -3.05 -10.77 27.15
N SER A 221 -4.31 -10.33 27.12
CA SER A 221 -4.66 -8.94 27.40
C SER A 221 -4.42 -8.58 28.86
N PHE A 222 -4.73 -9.49 29.79
CA PHE A 222 -4.50 -9.29 31.22
C PHE A 222 -3.00 -9.11 31.55
N VAL A 223 -2.15 -9.98 30.99
CA VAL A 223 -0.69 -9.87 31.14
C VAL A 223 -0.21 -8.52 30.61
N LEU A 224 -0.64 -8.15 29.41
CA LEU A 224 -0.22 -6.90 28.78
C LEU A 224 -0.65 -5.65 29.57
N ILE A 225 -1.86 -5.66 30.14
CA ILE A 225 -2.36 -4.58 31.02
C ILE A 225 -1.52 -4.46 32.30
N SER A 226 -1.12 -5.60 32.88
CA SER A 226 -0.25 -5.64 34.06
C SER A 226 1.15 -5.10 33.76
N GLU A 227 1.73 -5.49 32.63
CA GLU A 227 3.01 -4.96 32.15
C GLU A 227 2.94 -3.46 31.89
N ALA A 228 1.88 -2.98 31.23
CA ALA A 228 1.67 -1.57 30.94
C ALA A 228 1.64 -0.74 32.23
N ARG A 229 0.91 -1.20 33.26
CA ARG A 229 0.92 -0.54 34.58
C ARG A 229 2.32 -0.46 35.16
N LYS A 230 3.06 -1.58 35.16
CA LYS A 230 4.42 -1.64 35.74
C LYS A 230 5.35 -0.65 35.06
N LYS A 231 5.30 -0.59 33.73
CA LYS A 231 6.18 0.26 32.91
C LYS A 231 5.85 1.75 32.96
N LEU A 232 4.59 2.12 33.22
CA LEU A 232 4.17 3.52 33.27
C LEU A 232 4.33 4.17 34.66
N ILE A 233 4.55 3.38 35.72
CA ILE A 233 4.74 3.88 37.09
C ILE A 233 6.23 3.99 37.47
N THR A 234 7.11 3.21 36.83
CA THR A 234 8.57 3.32 36.96
C THR A 234 9.12 4.50 36.19
#